data_AF-A0A4R5DM50-F1
#
_entry.id   AF-A0A4R5DM50-F1
#
_cell.length_a   1.000
_cell.length_b   1.000
_cell.length_c   1.000
_cell.angle_alpha   90.00
_cell.angle_beta   90.00
_cell.angle_gamma   90.00
#
_symmetry.space_group_name_H-M   'P 1'
#
loop_
_entity.id
_entity.type
_entity.pdbx_description
1 polymer ?
#
loop_
_entity_poly.entity_id
_entity_poly.type
_entity_poly.pdbx_seq_one_letter_code
_entity_poly.pdbx_strand_id
1 'polypeptide(L)'
;MKILQIVILASIFLLISCGKSYEVGGCGSEEHVKFRNLTFNFPLSANKINLFGKNHVEHGFENAITDSLVSGTSVIWHYNTRSHRTDSMGEKNLPLDSLSVYGVTFNLFADSDKSEQAIIQELQRNYPGEYVFHNAFDIPHYEYSKGCLRIILRRESYSFSSRHAAKFSITRTGSAPVVSFCYGLTDKQAENYVRNSGNIYTEN
;
A
#
# COMPACT_ATOMS: atom_id res chain seq x y z
N MET A 1 -4.59 49.02 -22.34
CA MET A 1 -5.34 48.58 -21.14
C MET A 1 -6.02 47.19 -21.25
N LYS A 2 -5.68 46.33 -22.23
CA LYS A 2 -6.29 44.98 -22.37
C LYS A 2 -5.44 43.81 -21.85
N ILE A 3 -4.14 44.02 -21.65
CA ILE A 3 -3.19 42.97 -21.23
C ILE A 3 -3.28 42.71 -19.71
N LEU A 4 -3.58 43.75 -18.91
CA LEU A 4 -3.67 43.62 -17.45
C LEU A 4 -4.87 42.78 -16.98
N GLN A 5 -5.97 42.74 -17.74
CA GLN A 5 -7.15 41.94 -17.39
C GLN A 5 -6.95 40.44 -17.65
N ILE A 6 -6.13 40.06 -18.63
CA ILE A 6 -5.88 38.65 -18.97
C ILE A 6 -4.97 37.98 -17.92
N VAL A 7 -4.00 38.72 -17.39
CA VAL A 7 -3.09 38.21 -16.34
C VAL A 7 -3.86 37.94 -15.04
N ILE A 8 -4.79 38.83 -14.66
CA ILE A 8 -5.58 38.67 -13.43
C ILE A 8 -6.54 37.47 -13.53
N LEU A 9 -7.14 37.20 -14.69
CA LEU A 9 -8.00 36.03 -14.87
C LEU A 9 -7.22 34.70 -14.83
N ALA A 10 -6.00 34.67 -15.37
CA ALA A 10 -5.14 33.48 -15.28
C ALA A 10 -4.66 33.23 -13.84
N SER A 11 -4.40 34.28 -13.05
CA SER A 11 -4.02 34.17 -11.64
C SER A 11 -5.17 33.72 -10.74
N ILE A 12 -6.42 34.11 -11.04
CA ILE A 12 -7.60 33.67 -10.28
C ILE A 12 -7.95 32.20 -10.59
N PHE A 13 -7.74 31.73 -11.83
CA PHE A 13 -7.94 30.32 -12.17
C PHE A 13 -6.90 29.38 -11.52
N LEU A 14 -5.71 29.89 -11.19
CA LEU A 14 -4.68 29.13 -10.47
C LEU A 14 -4.93 29.03 -8.96
N LEU A 15 -5.81 29.85 -8.39
CA LEU A 15 -6.10 29.85 -6.94
C LEU A 15 -7.36 29.06 -6.55
N ILE A 16 -8.19 28.63 -7.50
CA ILE A 16 -9.42 27.86 -7.23
C ILE A 16 -9.17 26.33 -7.18
N SER A 17 -7.95 25.86 -7.45
CA SER A 17 -7.63 24.42 -7.28
C SER A 17 -7.29 24.02 -5.83
N CYS A 18 -7.22 24.96 -4.89
CA CYS A 18 -6.91 24.66 -3.49
C CYS A 18 -8.20 24.51 -2.67
N GLY A 19 -8.81 23.34 -2.78
CA GLY A 19 -10.02 23.03 -2.03
C GLY A 19 -10.48 21.60 -2.24
N LYS A 20 -9.67 20.62 -1.82
CA LYS A 20 -10.18 19.26 -1.57
C LYS A 20 -9.58 18.71 -0.28
N SER A 21 -10.45 18.47 0.68
CA SER A 21 -10.19 17.67 1.86
C SER A 21 -9.61 16.32 1.43
N TYR A 22 -8.41 16.01 1.90
CA TYR A 22 -7.72 14.76 1.57
C TYR A 22 -8.32 13.61 2.40
N GLU A 23 -9.35 12.98 1.87
CA GLU A 23 -9.74 11.64 2.31
C GLU A 23 -8.72 10.62 1.79
N VAL A 24 -8.39 9.62 2.60
CA VAL A 24 -7.64 8.44 2.14
C VAL A 24 -8.44 7.82 0.99
N GLY A 25 -7.86 7.80 -0.22
CA GLY A 25 -8.58 7.42 -1.44
C GLY A 25 -9.07 8.59 -2.32
N GLY A 26 -8.68 9.83 -2.05
CA GLY A 26 -9.01 11.01 -2.85
C GLY A 26 -8.36 11.09 -4.25
N CYS A 27 -7.76 10.00 -4.73
CA CYS A 27 -7.21 9.94 -6.07
C CYS A 27 -8.24 9.41 -7.07
N GLY A 28 -8.37 10.08 -8.21
CA GLY A 28 -9.29 9.70 -9.29
C GLY A 28 -8.64 8.94 -10.45
N SER A 29 -7.32 8.71 -10.44
CA SER A 29 -6.64 7.97 -11.52
C SER A 29 -6.65 6.48 -11.24
N GLU A 30 -7.06 5.68 -12.22
CA GLU A 30 -6.91 4.24 -12.15
C GLU A 30 -5.43 3.87 -12.32
N GLU A 31 -4.90 3.01 -11.43
CA GLU A 31 -3.51 2.55 -11.49
C GLU A 31 -3.48 1.04 -11.62
N HIS A 32 -2.87 0.57 -12.71
CA HIS A 32 -2.71 -0.85 -12.99
C HIS A 32 -1.51 -1.40 -12.22
N VAL A 33 -1.77 -2.33 -11.30
CA VAL A 33 -0.73 -3.02 -10.53
C VAL A 33 -0.54 -4.41 -11.10
N LYS A 34 0.69 -4.69 -11.54
CA LYS A 34 1.20 -6.01 -11.88
C LYS A 34 2.47 -6.30 -11.10
N PHE A 35 2.45 -7.38 -10.33
CA PHE A 35 3.64 -7.87 -9.67
C PHE A 35 3.59 -9.39 -9.60
N ARG A 36 4.58 -10.03 -10.23
CA ARG A 36 4.62 -11.49 -10.43
C ARG A 36 3.32 -11.98 -11.07
N ASN A 37 2.69 -12.99 -10.47
CA ASN A 37 1.47 -13.60 -10.98
C ASN A 37 0.19 -12.90 -10.49
N LEU A 38 0.30 -11.74 -9.83
CA LEU A 38 -0.84 -10.97 -9.37
C LEU A 38 -1.03 -9.72 -10.24
N THR A 39 -2.28 -9.46 -10.64
CA THR A 39 -2.67 -8.26 -11.38
C THR A 39 -4.02 -7.75 -10.85
N PHE A 40 -4.09 -6.45 -10.58
CA PHE A 40 -5.29 -5.75 -10.10
C PHE A 40 -5.19 -4.25 -10.39
N ASN A 41 -6.28 -3.52 -10.21
CA ASN A 41 -6.31 -2.07 -10.43
C ASN A 41 -6.68 -1.36 -9.12
N PHE A 42 -6.02 -0.26 -8.83
CA PHE A 42 -6.50 0.71 -7.86
C PHE A 42 -7.39 1.77 -8.54
N PRO A 43 -8.41 2.31 -7.86
CA PRO A 43 -8.88 1.91 -6.53
C PRO A 43 -9.52 0.51 -6.54
N LEU A 44 -9.23 -0.29 -5.51
CA LEU A 44 -9.76 -1.64 -5.33
C LEU A 44 -10.67 -1.66 -4.09
N SER A 45 -11.85 -2.25 -4.21
CA SER A 45 -12.75 -2.45 -3.07
C SER A 45 -12.41 -3.75 -2.33
N ALA A 46 -12.54 -3.76 -0.99
CA ALA A 46 -12.17 -4.89 -0.14
C ALA A 46 -13.02 -6.15 -0.43
N ASN A 47 -14.27 -6.00 -0.88
CA ASN A 47 -15.08 -7.15 -1.29
C ASN A 47 -14.51 -7.93 -2.48
N LYS A 48 -13.74 -7.27 -3.35
CA LYS A 48 -13.08 -7.88 -4.50
C LYS A 48 -11.86 -8.70 -4.09
N ILE A 49 -11.42 -8.65 -2.83
CA ILE A 49 -10.30 -9.46 -2.34
C ILE A 49 -10.63 -10.97 -2.44
N ASN A 50 -11.89 -11.37 -2.26
CA ASN A 50 -12.33 -12.77 -2.39
C ASN A 50 -12.06 -13.38 -3.78
N LEU A 51 -11.88 -12.56 -4.82
CA LEU A 51 -11.47 -13.02 -6.15
C LEU A 51 -10.06 -13.63 -6.16
N PHE A 52 -9.30 -13.40 -5.09
CA PHE A 52 -7.90 -13.80 -4.97
C PHE A 52 -7.65 -14.93 -3.94
N GLY A 53 -8.70 -15.64 -3.48
CA GLY A 53 -8.57 -16.86 -2.68
C GLY A 53 -8.90 -16.72 -1.18
N LYS A 54 -8.79 -17.84 -0.44
CA LYS A 54 -9.30 -18.00 0.95
C LYS A 54 -8.67 -16.97 1.90
N ASN A 55 -9.45 -15.95 2.24
CA ASN A 55 -9.05 -14.87 3.14
C ASN A 55 -8.96 -15.35 4.58
N HIS A 56 -7.78 -15.18 5.20
CA HIS A 56 -7.69 -15.07 6.65
C HIS A 56 -7.69 -13.58 7.00
N VAL A 57 -8.61 -13.18 7.88
CA VAL A 57 -8.67 -11.82 8.43
C VAL A 57 -7.88 -11.82 9.74
N GLU A 58 -6.82 -11.03 9.82
CA GLU A 58 -6.09 -10.80 11.07
C GLU A 58 -6.56 -9.51 11.74
N HIS A 59 -6.61 -9.49 13.08
CA HIS A 59 -7.19 -8.38 13.84
C HIS A 59 -6.18 -7.25 14.13
N GLY A 60 -6.59 -6.02 13.82
CA GLY A 60 -5.79 -4.79 13.74
C GLY A 60 -5.78 -4.33 12.28
N PHE A 61 -6.05 -3.04 12.00
CA PHE A 61 -6.28 -2.45 10.64
C PHE A 61 -6.70 -3.50 9.63
N GLU A 62 -7.99 -3.84 9.59
CA GLU A 62 -8.45 -5.12 9.04
C GLU A 62 -7.75 -5.47 7.73
N ASN A 63 -6.94 -6.52 7.81
CA ASN A 63 -6.09 -7.00 6.73
C ASN A 63 -6.64 -8.31 6.22
N ALA A 64 -6.59 -8.55 4.91
CA ALA A 64 -6.84 -9.86 4.34
C ALA A 64 -5.53 -10.49 3.89
N ILE A 65 -5.30 -11.75 4.24
CA ILE A 65 -4.11 -12.51 3.82
C ILE A 65 -4.48 -13.52 2.74
N THR A 66 -3.79 -13.47 1.60
CA THR A 66 -4.02 -14.32 0.42
C THR A 66 -2.75 -15.03 -0.06
N ASP A 67 -2.15 -15.85 0.81
CA ASP A 67 -0.87 -16.54 0.55
C ASP A 67 -0.91 -17.59 -0.57
N SER A 68 -2.08 -18.03 -1.05
CA SER A 68 -2.15 -19.05 -2.11
C SER A 68 -1.90 -18.49 -3.52
N LEU A 69 -1.79 -17.16 -3.66
CA LEU A 69 -1.70 -16.49 -4.95
C LEU A 69 -0.31 -16.56 -5.59
N VAL A 70 0.74 -16.60 -4.76
CA VAL A 70 2.13 -16.53 -5.21
C VAL A 70 2.96 -17.45 -4.32
N SER A 71 3.59 -18.47 -4.91
CA SER A 71 4.40 -19.44 -4.16
C SER A 71 5.51 -18.73 -3.38
N GLY A 72 5.70 -19.12 -2.11
CA GLY A 72 6.76 -18.56 -1.27
C GLY A 72 6.58 -17.08 -0.90
N THR A 73 5.38 -16.52 -1.11
CA THR A 73 5.05 -15.12 -0.84
C THR A 73 3.77 -15.04 -0.02
N SER A 74 3.76 -14.18 1.00
CA SER A 74 2.51 -13.78 1.66
C SER A 74 2.01 -12.47 1.08
N VAL A 75 0.71 -12.38 0.82
CA VAL A 75 0.08 -11.17 0.26
C VAL A 75 -0.93 -10.66 1.28
N ILE A 76 -0.78 -9.40 1.69
CA ILE A 76 -1.58 -8.73 2.70
C ILE A 76 -2.27 -7.51 2.05
N TRP A 77 -3.59 -7.46 2.11
CA TRP A 77 -4.40 -6.35 1.61
C TRP A 77 -4.82 -5.46 2.77
N HIS A 78 -4.57 -4.15 2.65
CA HIS A 78 -4.77 -3.16 3.71
C HIS A 78 -5.91 -2.21 3.35
N TYR A 79 -6.92 -2.14 4.21
CA TYR A 79 -8.06 -1.23 4.09
C TYR A 79 -8.42 -0.66 5.48
N ASN A 80 -9.05 0.52 5.51
CA ASN A 80 -9.29 1.21 6.78
C ASN A 80 -10.73 0.97 7.25
N THR A 81 -10.88 0.35 8.42
CA THR A 81 -12.19 0.13 9.06
C THR A 81 -12.43 1.00 10.27
N ARG A 82 -11.42 1.76 10.72
CA ARG A 82 -11.49 2.52 11.97
C ARG A 82 -12.30 3.79 11.89
N SER A 83 -12.61 4.33 10.70
CA SER A 83 -13.59 5.42 10.59
C SER A 83 -15.04 4.95 10.76
N HIS A 84 -15.31 3.63 10.79
CA HIS A 84 -16.68 3.09 10.64
C HIS A 84 -16.95 1.81 11.43
N ARG A 85 -16.51 1.73 12.69
CA ARG A 85 -17.01 0.70 13.62
C ARG A 85 -18.01 1.31 14.62
N THR A 86 -19.22 0.75 14.66
CA THR A 86 -19.95 0.58 15.92
C THR A 86 -20.62 -0.80 15.98
N ASP A 87 -20.76 -1.29 17.21
CA ASP A 87 -20.92 -2.67 17.69
C ASP A 87 -22.38 -3.18 17.76
N SER A 88 -22.61 -4.27 18.52
CA SER A 88 -23.94 -4.83 18.84
C SER A 88 -24.84 -3.94 19.71
N MET A 89 -24.48 -2.67 19.96
CA MET A 89 -25.29 -1.68 20.68
C MET A 89 -25.40 -0.31 19.97
N GLY A 90 -24.95 -0.15 18.72
CA GLY A 90 -25.18 1.14 18.02
C GLY A 90 -24.45 1.35 16.70
N GLU A 91 -24.23 0.25 15.96
CA GLU A 91 -23.83 0.05 14.57
C GLU A 91 -23.20 1.18 13.72
N LYS A 92 -22.02 0.83 13.17
CA LYS A 92 -21.68 0.98 11.75
C LYS A 92 -20.90 -0.27 11.38
N ASN A 93 -21.52 -1.13 10.58
CA ASN A 93 -20.87 -2.15 9.77
C ASN A 93 -20.99 -1.68 8.33
N LEU A 94 -19.93 -1.10 7.80
CA LEU A 94 -19.87 -0.81 6.38
C LEU A 94 -19.66 -2.14 5.62
N PRO A 95 -20.44 -2.43 4.57
CA PRO A 95 -20.17 -3.57 3.71
C PRO A 95 -18.73 -3.49 3.20
N LEU A 96 -18.03 -4.63 3.10
CA LEU A 96 -16.69 -4.70 2.50
C LEU A 96 -16.64 -4.02 1.11
N ASP A 97 -17.77 -3.98 0.42
CA ASP A 97 -18.01 -3.33 -0.88
C ASP A 97 -17.78 -1.81 -0.87
N SER A 98 -17.78 -1.20 0.31
CA SER A 98 -17.61 0.24 0.52
C SER A 98 -16.24 0.62 1.08
N LEU A 99 -15.38 -0.36 1.34
CA LEU A 99 -14.05 -0.16 1.89
C LEU A 99 -13.01 -0.19 0.77
N SER A 100 -12.32 0.93 0.56
CA SER A 100 -11.21 0.99 -0.39
C SER A 100 -9.94 0.39 0.22
N VAL A 101 -9.32 -0.52 -0.53
CA VAL A 101 -7.95 -0.99 -0.29
C VAL A 101 -7.00 0.15 -0.65
N TYR A 102 -6.19 0.56 0.31
CA TYR A 102 -5.17 1.60 0.13
C TYR A 102 -3.76 1.02 0.01
N GLY A 103 -3.57 -0.26 0.31
CA GLY A 103 -2.25 -0.91 0.29
C GLY A 103 -2.32 -2.40 -0.01
N VAL A 104 -1.31 -2.93 -0.70
CA VAL A 104 -1.09 -4.37 -0.88
C VAL A 104 0.38 -4.68 -0.64
N THR A 105 0.67 -5.52 0.35
CA THR A 105 2.03 -5.90 0.73
C THR A 105 2.34 -7.33 0.36
N PHE A 106 3.49 -7.56 -0.23
CA PHE A 106 4.06 -8.86 -0.56
C PHE A 106 5.28 -9.12 0.32
N ASN A 107 5.21 -10.13 1.18
CA ASN A 107 6.36 -10.62 1.94
C ASN A 107 7.03 -11.75 1.15
N LEU A 108 8.24 -11.51 0.64
CA LEU A 108 8.92 -12.37 -0.32
C LEU A 108 9.83 -13.40 0.36
N PHE A 109 9.26 -14.31 1.14
CA PHE A 109 10.04 -15.26 1.95
C PHE A 109 10.98 -16.15 1.13
N ALA A 110 10.54 -16.60 -0.05
CA ALA A 110 11.39 -17.38 -0.96
C ALA A 110 12.54 -16.57 -1.59
N ASP A 111 12.55 -15.25 -1.42
CA ASP A 111 13.57 -14.35 -1.93
C ASP A 111 14.39 -13.71 -0.80
N SER A 112 14.47 -14.36 0.38
CA SER A 112 15.26 -13.87 1.52
C SER A 112 16.71 -13.54 1.15
N ASP A 113 17.27 -14.25 0.17
CA ASP A 113 18.67 -14.08 -0.23
C ASP A 113 18.85 -13.08 -1.40
N LYS A 114 17.75 -12.55 -1.97
CA LYS A 114 17.83 -11.50 -2.99
C LYS A 114 18.13 -10.15 -2.35
N SER A 115 18.96 -9.37 -3.04
CA SER A 115 19.21 -7.96 -2.70
C SER A 115 18.03 -7.08 -3.12
N GLU A 116 17.90 -5.93 -2.47
CA GLU A 116 16.93 -4.91 -2.78
C GLU A 116 17.07 -4.45 -4.24
N GLN A 117 18.29 -4.27 -4.74
CA GLN A 117 18.56 -3.94 -6.13
C GLN A 117 18.01 -4.98 -7.11
N ALA A 118 18.10 -6.28 -6.79
CA ALA A 118 17.53 -7.32 -7.64
C ALA A 118 15.99 -7.23 -7.69
N ILE A 119 15.35 -6.90 -6.56
CA ILE A 119 13.90 -6.69 -6.49
C ILE A 119 13.49 -5.41 -7.23
N ILE A 120 14.26 -4.32 -7.10
CA ILE A 120 14.04 -3.06 -7.85
C ILE A 120 14.11 -3.32 -9.36
N GLN A 121 15.11 -4.08 -9.83
CA GLN A 121 15.22 -4.44 -11.26
C GLN A 121 14.02 -5.28 -11.75
N GLU A 122 13.45 -6.13 -10.91
CA GLU A 122 12.20 -6.85 -11.21
C GLU A 122 11.02 -5.88 -11.35
N LEU A 123 10.88 -4.94 -10.41
CA LEU A 123 9.81 -3.95 -10.40
C LEU A 123 9.88 -2.99 -11.58
N GLN A 124 11.09 -2.52 -11.95
CA GLN A 124 11.31 -1.58 -13.04
C GLN A 124 10.86 -2.08 -14.41
N ARG A 125 10.61 -3.38 -14.58
CA ARG A 125 10.01 -3.94 -15.80
C ARG A 125 8.59 -3.46 -16.05
N ASN A 126 7.83 -3.20 -14.99
CA ASN A 126 6.44 -2.71 -15.05
C ASN A 126 6.33 -1.25 -14.58
N TYR A 127 7.24 -0.81 -13.71
CA TYR A 127 7.26 0.53 -13.12
C TYR A 127 8.60 1.22 -13.43
N PRO A 128 8.82 1.62 -14.70
CA PRO A 128 10.07 2.26 -15.07
C PRO A 128 10.20 3.60 -14.35
N GLY A 129 11.39 3.84 -13.81
CA GLY A 129 11.75 5.06 -13.09
C GLY A 129 12.76 4.81 -11.98
N GLU A 130 13.09 5.88 -11.29
CA GLU A 130 14.01 5.86 -10.17
C GLU A 130 13.30 5.41 -8.88
N TYR A 131 13.99 4.54 -8.13
CA TYR A 131 13.62 4.18 -6.77
C TYR A 131 14.55 4.95 -5.83
N VAL A 132 14.00 5.88 -5.07
CA VAL A 132 14.76 6.76 -4.17
C VAL A 132 14.98 6.04 -2.85
N PHE A 133 16.22 6.08 -2.34
CA PHE A 133 16.54 5.53 -1.03
C PHE A 133 16.15 6.52 0.08
N HIS A 134 15.48 6.00 1.10
CA HIS A 134 15.06 6.73 2.28
C HIS A 134 15.47 5.98 3.55
N ASN A 135 15.66 6.73 4.63
CA ASN A 135 15.83 6.19 5.97
C ASN A 135 14.94 6.98 6.94
N ALA A 136 13.72 6.50 7.15
CA ALA A 136 12.75 7.09 8.06
C ALA A 136 12.56 6.18 9.27
N PHE A 137 12.61 6.73 10.48
CA PHE A 137 12.48 5.98 11.74
C PHE A 137 13.44 4.78 11.85
N ASP A 138 14.68 4.95 11.36
CA ASP A 138 15.72 3.90 11.31
C ASP A 138 15.33 2.66 10.47
N ILE A 139 14.37 2.83 9.55
CA ILE A 139 13.92 1.79 8.63
C ILE A 139 14.39 2.16 7.21
N PRO A 140 15.49 1.54 6.72
CA PRO A 140 15.94 1.74 5.36
C PRO A 140 14.93 1.16 4.37
N HIS A 141 14.57 1.95 3.37
CA HIS A 141 13.64 1.53 2.33
C HIS A 141 13.89 2.29 1.02
N TYR A 142 13.35 1.74 -0.06
CA TYR A 142 13.30 2.38 -1.37
C TYR A 142 11.87 2.71 -1.71
N GLU A 143 11.63 3.89 -2.25
CA GLU A 143 10.32 4.34 -2.70
C GLU A 143 10.35 4.70 -4.18
N TYR A 144 9.36 4.22 -4.92
CA TYR A 144 8.98 4.74 -6.23
C TYR A 144 7.62 5.39 -6.12
N SER A 145 7.48 6.57 -6.74
CA SER A 145 6.23 7.34 -6.71
C SER A 145 5.87 7.83 -8.10
N LYS A 146 4.65 7.52 -8.56
CA LYS A 146 4.09 7.99 -9.82
C LYS A 146 2.58 8.17 -9.69
N GLY A 147 2.10 9.37 -9.94
CA GLY A 147 0.68 9.69 -9.78
C GLY A 147 0.25 9.43 -8.34
N CYS A 148 -0.69 8.51 -8.16
CA CYS A 148 -1.16 8.11 -6.84
C CYS A 148 -0.61 6.77 -6.36
N LEU A 149 0.17 6.08 -7.18
CA LEU A 149 0.84 4.85 -6.82
C LEU A 149 2.18 5.16 -6.15
N ARG A 150 2.37 4.56 -4.97
CA ARG A 150 3.68 4.44 -4.33
C ARG A 150 4.05 2.97 -4.23
N ILE A 151 5.31 2.65 -4.47
CA ILE A 151 5.86 1.30 -4.30
C ILE A 151 7.00 1.40 -3.30
N ILE A 152 6.81 0.77 -2.14
CA ILE A 152 7.77 0.78 -1.04
C ILE A 152 8.42 -0.60 -0.98
N LEU A 153 9.75 -0.64 -1.10
CA LEU A 153 10.56 -1.83 -0.87
C LEU A 153 11.36 -1.65 0.41
N ARG A 154 11.17 -2.54 1.38
CA ARG A 154 11.99 -2.62 2.59
C ARG A 154 12.36 -4.05 2.90
N ARG A 155 13.18 -4.25 3.92
CA ARG A 155 13.40 -5.57 4.51
C ARG A 155 12.67 -5.68 5.84
N GLU A 156 12.07 -6.84 6.08
CA GLU A 156 11.40 -7.13 7.35
C GLU A 156 11.95 -8.42 7.93
N SER A 157 12.26 -8.37 9.23
CA SER A 157 12.70 -9.52 9.99
C SER A 157 11.51 -10.42 10.31
N TYR A 158 11.67 -11.73 10.17
CA TYR A 158 10.66 -12.71 10.55
C TYR A 158 11.24 -13.75 11.49
N SER A 159 10.40 -14.22 12.43
CA SER A 159 10.73 -15.31 13.35
C SER A 159 10.18 -16.64 12.82
N PHE A 160 10.90 -17.73 13.08
CA PHE A 160 10.47 -19.10 12.78
C PHE A 160 9.18 -19.51 13.53
N SER A 161 8.86 -18.82 14.63
CA SER A 161 7.64 -19.05 15.42
C SER A 161 6.38 -18.42 14.80
N SER A 162 6.51 -17.66 13.71
CA SER A 162 5.34 -17.09 13.05
C SER A 162 4.56 -18.18 12.31
N ARG A 163 3.23 -18.08 12.32
CA ARG A 163 2.34 -18.93 11.51
C ARG A 163 2.75 -18.96 10.03
N HIS A 164 3.31 -17.84 9.54
CA HIS A 164 3.85 -17.69 8.20
C HIS A 164 5.11 -18.54 7.97
N ALA A 165 6.06 -18.55 8.91
CA ALA A 165 7.27 -19.36 8.78
C ALA A 165 6.99 -20.85 8.65
N ALA A 166 6.04 -21.39 9.44
CA ALA A 166 5.61 -22.79 9.32
C ALA A 166 5.00 -23.11 7.95
N LYS A 167 4.23 -22.18 7.37
CA LYS A 167 3.58 -22.35 6.06
C LYS A 167 4.56 -22.36 4.89
N PHE A 168 5.63 -21.59 5.00
CA PHE A 168 6.66 -21.47 3.96
C PHE A 168 7.89 -22.34 4.23
N SER A 169 7.79 -23.32 5.13
CA SER A 169 8.89 -24.22 5.52
C SER A 169 10.17 -23.48 5.94
N ILE A 170 10.01 -22.32 6.57
CA ILE A 170 11.11 -21.50 7.06
C ILE A 170 11.60 -22.07 8.38
N THR A 171 12.85 -22.51 8.43
CA THR A 171 13.44 -23.22 9.59
C THR A 171 14.34 -22.34 10.46
N ARG A 172 14.48 -21.05 10.13
CA ARG A 172 15.33 -20.09 10.84
C ARG A 172 14.73 -18.69 10.84
N THR A 173 15.05 -17.90 11.87
CA THR A 173 14.86 -16.45 11.85
C THR A 173 15.64 -15.85 10.68
N GLY A 174 15.07 -14.86 10.00
CA GLY A 174 15.70 -14.23 8.85
C GLY A 174 15.10 -12.88 8.51
N SER A 175 15.42 -12.39 7.32
CA SER A 175 14.90 -11.14 6.79
C SER A 175 14.50 -11.34 5.33
N ALA A 176 13.28 -10.92 4.97
CA ALA A 176 12.77 -11.02 3.61
C ALA A 176 12.54 -9.63 3.02
N PRO A 177 12.68 -9.46 1.70
CA PRO A 177 12.16 -8.29 1.01
C PRO A 177 10.64 -8.20 1.18
N VAL A 178 10.16 -6.98 1.41
CA VAL A 178 8.75 -6.64 1.54
C VAL A 178 8.44 -5.54 0.53
N VAL A 179 7.55 -5.82 -0.40
CA VAL A 179 7.13 -4.88 -1.44
C VAL A 179 5.69 -4.46 -1.16
N SER A 180 5.44 -3.17 -1.00
CA SER A 180 4.10 -2.63 -0.76
C SER A 180 3.68 -1.69 -1.86
N PHE A 181 2.52 -1.94 -2.47
CA PHE A 181 1.87 -1.06 -3.42
C PHE A 181 0.81 -0.26 -2.68
N CYS A 182 1.01 1.04 -2.55
CA CYS A 182 0.13 1.94 -1.83
C CYS A 182 -0.54 2.91 -2.79
N TYR A 183 -1.80 3.25 -2.54
CA TYR A 183 -2.60 4.10 -3.41
C TYR A 183 -3.20 5.28 -2.65
N GLY A 184 -2.96 6.49 -3.16
CA GLY A 184 -3.57 7.72 -2.64
C GLY A 184 -3.11 8.11 -1.24
N LEU A 185 -1.94 7.64 -0.79
CA LEU A 185 -1.36 8.02 0.50
C LEU A 185 -0.61 9.35 0.39
N THR A 186 -0.77 10.19 1.42
CA THR A 186 0.09 11.37 1.64
C THR A 186 1.49 10.95 2.09
N ASP A 187 2.48 11.85 2.05
CA ASP A 187 3.85 11.54 2.47
C ASP A 187 3.90 11.04 3.92
N LYS A 188 3.21 11.75 4.83
CA LYS A 188 3.12 11.35 6.25
C LYS A 188 2.47 9.97 6.44
N GLN A 189 1.49 9.63 5.62
CA GLN A 189 0.85 8.32 5.66
C GLN A 189 1.76 7.22 5.12
N ALA A 190 2.50 7.49 4.05
CA ALA A 190 3.50 6.57 3.51
C ALA A 190 4.62 6.32 4.54
N GLU A 191 5.13 7.36 5.19
CA GLU A 191 6.12 7.24 6.27
C GLU A 191 5.61 6.37 7.43
N ASN A 192 4.35 6.55 7.85
CA ASN A 192 3.75 5.72 8.89
C ASN A 192 3.50 4.28 8.43
N TYR A 193 3.17 4.09 7.16
CA TYR A 193 3.05 2.77 6.55
C TYR A 193 4.38 2.03 6.54
N VAL A 194 5.50 2.72 6.26
CA VAL A 194 6.86 2.13 6.35
C VAL A 194 7.12 1.61 7.76
N ARG A 195 6.79 2.44 8.76
CA ARG A 195 7.02 2.10 10.18
C ARG A 195 6.20 0.90 10.64
N ASN A 196 4.94 0.84 10.21
CA ASN A 196 4.01 -0.21 10.57
C ASN A 196 3.22 -0.57 9.31
N SER A 197 3.63 -1.61 8.57
CA SER A 197 2.92 -2.06 7.36
C SER A 197 1.42 -2.15 7.63
N GLY A 198 0.62 -1.40 6.88
CA GLY A 198 -0.84 -1.37 7.06
C GLY A 198 -1.37 -0.37 8.09
N ASN A 199 -0.54 0.55 8.58
CA ASN A 199 -0.99 1.64 9.43
C ASN A 199 -0.72 2.98 8.75
N ILE A 200 -1.79 3.75 8.52
CA ILE A 200 -1.75 5.01 7.78
C ILE A 200 -2.21 6.21 8.61
N TYR A 201 -2.01 6.18 9.94
CA TYR A 201 -2.35 7.37 10.72
C TYR A 201 -1.58 8.59 10.31
N THR A 202 -2.23 9.73 10.48
CA THR A 202 -1.56 10.99 10.72
C THR A 202 -1.84 11.30 12.18
N GLU A 203 -0.85 11.17 13.08
CA GLU A 203 -1.01 11.82 14.39
C GLU A 203 -1.32 13.31 14.13
N ASN A 204 -2.41 13.82 14.70
CA ASN A 204 -2.75 15.24 14.68
C ASN A 204 -1.75 16.03 15.52
#